data_AF-A0A1E7FJY6-F1
#
_entry.id   AF-A0A1E7FJY6-F1
#
_cell.length_a   1.000
_cell.length_b   1.000
_cell.length_c   1.000
_cell.angle_alpha   90.00
_cell.angle_beta   90.00
_cell.angle_gamma   90.00
#
_symmetry.space_group_name_H-M   'P 1'
#
loop_
_entity.id
_entity.type
_entity.pdbx_description
1 polymer ?
#
loop_
_entity_poly.entity_id
_entity_poly.type
_entity_poly.pdbx_seq_one_letter_code
_entity_poly.pdbx_strand_id
1 'polypeptide(L)' 'FYQLLDIERDATPEEIKKAYKRQSLQMHPDKLAQRGEVVTEELQAKFTRMKEAYEILSDPHKRETYDAIGE' A
#
# COMPACT_ATOMS: atom_id res chain seq x y z
N PHE A 1 3.09 -0.77 -8.86
CA PHE A 1 2.82 -0.71 -7.39
C PHE A 1 1.85 0.40 -6.96
N TYR A 2 1.73 1.49 -7.72
CA TYR A 2 0.89 2.65 -7.39
C TYR A 2 -0.59 2.30 -7.23
N GLN A 3 -1.12 1.44 -8.09
CA GLN A 3 -2.51 0.96 -8.02
C GLN A 3 -2.82 0.17 -6.74
N LEU A 4 -1.83 -0.50 -6.13
CA LEU A 4 -2.03 -1.22 -4.86
C LEU A 4 -2.28 -0.27 -3.69
N LEU A 5 -1.66 0.91 -3.73
CA LEU A 5 -1.85 1.96 -2.74
C LEU A 5 -3.03 2.89 -3.08
N ASP A 6 -3.70 2.68 -4.23
CA ASP A 6 -4.77 3.54 -4.75
C ASP A 6 -4.30 4.99 -4.92
N ILE A 7 -3.10 5.15 -5.50
CA ILE A 7 -2.47 6.45 -5.75
C ILE A 7 -2.04 6.57 -7.20
N GLU A 8 -1.93 7.81 -7.67
CA GLU A 8 -1.39 8.11 -8.99
C GLU A 8 0.12 7.97 -9.03
N ARG A 9 0.66 7.77 -10.23
CA ARG A 9 2.11 7.64 -10.45
C ARG A 9 2.87 8.94 -10.15
N ASP A 10 2.18 10.08 -10.19
CA ASP A 10 2.68 11.41 -9.81
C ASP A 10 2.57 11.68 -8.29
N ALA A 11 2.06 10.72 -7.50
CA ALA A 11 1.84 10.92 -6.07
C ALA A 11 3.12 11.34 -5.34
N THR A 12 2.98 12.33 -4.47
CA THR A 12 4.06 12.82 -3.61
C THR A 12 4.36 11.80 -2.50
N PRO A 13 5.57 11.82 -1.91
CA PRO A 13 5.88 10.97 -0.75
C PRO A 13 4.89 11.15 0.41
N GLU A 14 4.31 12.33 0.57
CA GLU A 14 3.27 12.60 1.57
C GLU A 14 1.96 11.88 1.24
N GLU A 15 1.54 11.90 -0.02
CA GLU A 15 0.35 11.17 -0.52
C GLU A 15 0.54 9.66 -0.35
N ILE A 16 1.70 9.13 -0.72
CA ILE A 16 2.07 7.71 -0.55
C ILE A 16 1.92 7.27 0.92
N LYS A 17 2.49 8.07 1.84
CA LYS A 17 2.41 7.81 3.29
C LYS A 17 0.98 7.90 3.82
N LYS A 18 0.20 8.87 3.33
CA LYS A 18 -1.20 9.05 3.72
C LYS A 18 -2.08 7.90 3.22
N ALA A 19 -1.87 7.46 1.98
CA ALA A 19 -2.58 6.34 1.38
C ALA A 19 -2.29 5.02 2.11
N TYR A 20 -1.01 4.72 2.36
CA TYR A 20 -0.60 3.55 3.15
C TYR A 20 -1.23 3.55 4.54
N LYS A 21 -1.21 4.71 5.24
CA LYS A 21 -1.85 4.83 6.56
C LYS A 21 -3.37 4.59 6.50
N ARG A 22 -4.05 5.10 5.47
CA ARG A 22 -5.50 4.89 5.28
C ARG A 22 -5.83 3.42 5.03
N GLN A 23 -5.10 2.77 4.13
CA GLN A 23 -5.31 1.35 3.83
C GLN A 23 -4.95 0.45 5.02
N SER A 24 -3.85 0.73 5.72
CA SER A 24 -3.46 -0.03 6.91
C SER A 24 -4.55 0.01 7.99
N LEU A 25 -5.18 1.18 8.20
CA LEU A 25 -6.33 1.30 9.09
C LEU A 25 -7.55 0.52 8.58
N GLN A 26 -7.80 0.50 7.27
CA GLN A 26 -8.91 -0.25 6.67
C GLN A 26 -8.75 -1.77 6.79
N MET A 27 -7.52 -2.26 6.71
CA MET A 27 -7.20 -3.68 6.84
C MET A 27 -6.92 -4.12 8.28
N HIS A 28 -7.06 -3.22 9.27
CA HIS A 28 -6.89 -3.56 10.67
C HIS A 28 -8.01 -4.53 11.12
N PRO A 29 -7.70 -5.61 11.84
CA PRO A 29 -8.67 -6.64 12.23
C PRO A 29 -9.87 -6.06 13.00
N ASP A 30 -9.68 -5.01 13.80
CA ASP A 30 -10.77 -4.30 14.47
C ASP A 30 -11.77 -3.69 13.48
N LYS A 31 -11.27 -3.05 12.42
CA LYS A 31 -12.11 -2.40 11.41
C LYS A 31 -12.79 -3.42 10.50
N LEU A 32 -12.09 -4.53 10.20
CA LEU A 32 -12.64 -5.65 9.45
C LEU A 32 -13.75 -6.34 10.26
N ALA A 33 -13.53 -6.56 11.56
CA ALA A 33 -14.55 -7.10 12.46
C ALA A 33 -15.78 -6.19 12.53
N GLN A 34 -15.61 -4.86 12.59
CA GLN A 34 -16.72 -3.91 12.51
C GLN A 34 -17.48 -3.96 11.17
N ARG A 35 -16.83 -4.40 10.09
CA ARG A 35 -17.44 -4.59 8.76
C ARG A 35 -18.01 -6.00 8.55
N GLY A 36 -17.81 -6.92 9.50
CA GLY A 36 -18.12 -8.33 9.31
C GLY A 36 -17.18 -9.05 8.34
N GLU A 37 -16.02 -8.46 8.02
CA GLU A 37 -14.97 -9.10 7.23
C GLU A 37 -14.05 -9.91 8.13
N VAL A 38 -13.80 -11.16 7.74
CA VAL A 38 -12.82 -12.02 8.41
C VAL A 38 -11.46 -11.77 7.78
N VAL A 39 -10.40 -11.71 8.59
CA VAL A 39 -9.03 -11.67 8.07
C VAL A 39 -8.76 -12.98 7.35
N THR A 40 -8.75 -12.93 6.02
CA THR A 40 -8.42 -14.07 5.16
C THR A 40 -6.97 -14.00 4.69
N GLU A 41 -6.49 -15.12 4.17
CA GLU A 41 -5.16 -15.21 3.56
C GLU A 41 -5.00 -14.21 2.39
N GLU A 42 -6.07 -13.93 1.65
CA GLU A 42 -6.09 -12.91 0.59
C GLU A 42 -5.89 -11.48 1.14
N LEU A 43 -6.54 -11.15 2.27
CA LEU A 43 -6.34 -9.89 2.97
C LEU A 43 -4.90 -9.75 3.44
N GLN A 44 -4.33 -10.82 3.99
CA GLN A 44 -2.95 -10.85 4.43
C GLN A 44 -1.97 -10.69 3.25
N ALA A 45 -2.22 -11.36 2.13
CA ALA A 45 -1.42 -11.22 0.91
C ALA A 45 -1.50 -9.80 0.32
N LYS A 46 -2.70 -9.20 0.30
CA LYS A 46 -2.89 -7.79 -0.11
C LYS A 46 -2.10 -6.83 0.80
N PHE A 47 -2.12 -7.07 2.11
CA PHE A 47 -1.43 -6.22 3.08
C PHE A 47 0.09 -6.30 2.90
N THR A 48 0.62 -7.49 2.70
CA THR A 48 2.05 -7.71 2.38
C THR A 48 2.44 -6.94 1.12
N ARG A 49 1.65 -7.08 0.03
CA ARG A 49 1.90 -6.36 -1.23
C ARG A 49 1.83 -4.84 -1.07
N MET A 50 0.91 -4.31 -0.27
CA MET A 50 0.85 -2.88 0.04
C MET A 50 2.08 -2.41 0.82
N LYS A 51 2.56 -3.20 1.77
CA LYS A 51 3.74 -2.89 2.55
C LYS A 51 4.98 -2.84 1.65
N GLU A 52 5.12 -3.81 0.75
CA GLU A 52 6.19 -3.82 -0.26
C GLU A 52 6.07 -2.60 -1.20
N ALA A 53 4.86 -2.30 -1.67
CA ALA A 53 4.60 -1.10 -2.48
C ALA A 53 5.06 0.17 -1.76
N TYR A 54 4.69 0.31 -0.49
CA TYR A 54 5.08 1.46 0.33
C TYR A 54 6.59 1.51 0.57
N GLU A 55 7.26 0.39 0.85
CA GLU A 55 8.71 0.36 1.05
C GLU A 55 9.50 0.78 -0.20
N ILE A 56 9.00 0.45 -1.39
CA ILE A 56 9.63 0.84 -2.65
C ILE A 56 9.30 2.30 -2.98
N LEU A 57 8.03 2.69 -2.87
CA LEU A 57 7.57 4.01 -3.31
C LEU A 57 7.88 5.14 -2.31
N SER A 58 7.98 4.84 -1.02
CA SER A 58 8.32 5.81 0.03
C SER A 58 9.79 6.23 -0.03
N ASP A 59 10.66 5.40 -0.61
CA ASP A 59 12.08 5.71 -0.75
C ASP A 59 12.34 6.23 -2.18
N PRO A 60 12.83 7.47 -2.34
CA PRO A 60 12.99 8.06 -3.66
C PRO A 60 13.99 7.28 -4.54
N HIS A 61 15.02 6.67 -3.95
CA HIS A 61 16.03 5.90 -4.68
C HIS A 61 15.47 4.54 -5.12
N LYS A 62 14.74 3.85 -4.25
CA LYS A 62 14.03 2.61 -4.62
C LYS A 62 12.91 2.86 -5.62
N ARG A 63 12.18 3.97 -5.48
CA ARG A 63 11.15 4.39 -6.44
C ARG A 63 11.75 4.65 -7.81
N GLU A 64 12.83 5.42 -7.88
CA GLU A 64 13.53 5.67 -9.14
C GLU A 64 14.03 4.36 -9.76
N THR A 65 14.60 3.48 -8.93
CA THR A 65 15.01 2.14 -9.37
C THR A 65 13.82 1.35 -9.92
N TYR A 66 12.69 1.33 -9.23
CA TYR A 66 11.47 0.64 -9.68
C TYR A 66 10.92 1.23 -10.99
N ASP A 67 10.83 2.56 -11.10
CA ASP A 67 10.40 3.24 -12.32
C ASP A 67 11.39 3.02 -13.48
N ALA A 68 12.69 2.86 -13.19
CA ALA A 68 13.74 2.62 -14.19
C ALA A 68 13.81 1.15 -14.66
N ILE A 69 13.54 0.18 -13.78
CA ILE A 69 13.50 -1.24 -14.15
C ILE A 69 12.21 -1.59 -14.91
N GLY A 70 11.22 -0.70 -14.86
CA GLY A 70 9.95 -0.84 -15.57
C GLY A 70 8.89 -1.48 -14.68
N GLU A 71 7.78 -0.76 -14.52
CA GLU A 71 6.51 -1.32 -14.09
C GLU A 71 5.94 -2.26 -15.17
#